data_AF-A0A2J8T6M4-F1
#
_entry.id   AF-A0A2J8T6M4-F1
#
_cell.length_a   1.000
_cell.length_b   1.000
_cell.length_c   1.000
_cell.angle_alpha   90.00
_cell.angle_beta   90.00
_cell.angle_gamma   90.00
#
_symmetry.space_group_name_H-M   'P 1'
#
loop_
_entity.id
_entity.type
_entity.pdbx_description
1 polymer ?
#
loop_
_entity_poly.entity_id
_entity_poly.type
_entity_poly.pdbx_seq_one_letter_code
_entity_poly.pdbx_strand_id
1 'polypeptide(L)'
;LVPLWAICMLRVALATVYFQEEFLDGEHWRNRWVQSTNDSRFGHFRLSSGKFYGHKEKDKGPDICGFDIKKVHVILHFKNQYHENKKPIRCKVDGFTHLYTLILRPDLSYDVKIDGQSIESGSIEYDWNLTSLKKETSPAE
;
A
#
# COMPACT_ATOMS: atom_id res chain seq x y z
N LEU A 1 24.09 -40.16 -17.22
CA LEU A 1 24.73 -39.63 -15.99
C LEU A 1 24.70 -38.11 -16.06
N VAL A 2 23.77 -37.47 -15.33
CA VAL A 2 23.71 -36.00 -15.23
C VAL A 2 24.75 -35.56 -14.19
N PRO A 3 25.65 -34.61 -14.48
CA PRO A 3 26.73 -34.26 -13.58
C PRO A 3 26.18 -33.65 -12.29
N LEU A 4 26.68 -34.13 -11.15
CA LEU A 4 26.24 -33.77 -9.79
C LEU A 4 26.29 -32.26 -9.49
N TRP A 5 27.05 -31.49 -10.28
CA TRP A 5 27.21 -30.05 -10.12
C TRP A 5 26.00 -29.25 -10.65
N ALA A 6 25.12 -29.89 -11.42
CA ALA A 6 23.92 -29.26 -11.97
C ALA A 6 22.76 -29.10 -10.98
N ILE A 7 22.87 -29.64 -9.75
CA ILE A 7 21.76 -29.70 -8.78
C ILE A 7 21.76 -28.47 -7.83
N CYS A 8 22.80 -27.63 -7.79
CA CYS A 8 23.01 -26.71 -6.65
C CYS A 8 22.68 -25.22 -6.85
N MET A 9 21.76 -24.86 -7.76
CA MET A 9 21.32 -23.46 -7.91
C MET A 9 19.79 -23.27 -7.81
N LEU A 10 19.12 -24.05 -6.95
CA LEU A 10 17.75 -23.71 -6.56
C LEU A 10 17.82 -22.57 -5.53
N ARG A 11 17.77 -21.32 -5.99
CA ARG A 11 17.61 -20.18 -5.08
C ARG A 11 16.19 -20.22 -4.51
N VAL A 12 16.07 -20.59 -3.25
CA VAL A 12 14.81 -20.46 -2.50
C VAL A 12 14.67 -19.00 -2.11
N ALA A 13 13.63 -18.34 -2.61
CA ALA A 13 13.21 -17.03 -2.11
C ALA A 13 12.24 -17.26 -0.95
N LEU A 14 12.58 -16.76 0.25
CA LEU A 14 11.67 -16.72 1.39
C LEU A 14 11.01 -15.34 1.44
N ALA A 15 9.69 -15.31 1.62
CA ALA A 15 8.91 -14.09 1.77
C ALA A 15 8.22 -14.09 3.13
N THR A 16 8.37 -12.99 3.88
CA THR A 16 7.67 -12.79 5.15
C THR A 16 6.42 -11.96 4.91
N VAL A 17 5.25 -12.49 5.29
CA VAL A 17 3.98 -11.76 5.26
C VAL A 17 3.75 -11.17 6.66
N TYR A 18 3.87 -9.84 6.77
CA TYR A 18 3.66 -9.15 8.05
C TYR A 18 2.18 -8.94 8.39
N PHE A 19 1.34 -8.77 7.36
CA PHE A 19 -0.09 -8.58 7.51
C PHE A 19 -0.80 -9.01 6.23
N GLN A 20 -1.91 -9.74 6.37
CA GLN A 20 -2.79 -10.13 5.27
C GLN A 20 -4.22 -10.15 5.82
N GLU A 21 -5.15 -9.55 5.09
CA GLU A 21 -6.57 -9.53 5.42
C GLU A 21 -7.37 -9.73 4.14
N GLU A 22 -8.25 -10.73 4.15
CA GLU A 22 -9.10 -11.10 3.01
C GLU A 22 -10.60 -11.03 3.35
N PHE A 23 -10.94 -10.82 4.64
CA PHE A 23 -12.32 -10.74 5.13
C PHE A 23 -13.22 -11.93 4.73
N LEU A 24 -12.63 -13.12 4.56
CA LEU A 24 -13.34 -14.34 4.19
C LEU A 24 -13.98 -15.05 5.38
N ASP A 25 -13.65 -14.63 6.60
CA ASP A 25 -14.01 -15.26 7.87
C ASP A 25 -15.24 -14.60 8.54
N GLY A 26 -16.19 -14.13 7.76
CA GLY A 26 -17.45 -13.60 8.28
C GLY A 26 -17.27 -12.34 9.12
N GLU A 27 -17.73 -12.34 10.37
CA GLU A 27 -17.62 -11.20 11.30
C GLU A 27 -16.33 -11.22 12.15
N HIS A 28 -15.47 -12.24 12.01
CA HIS A 28 -14.27 -12.39 12.82
C HIS A 28 -13.20 -11.30 12.56
N TRP A 29 -13.30 -10.56 11.45
CA TRP A 29 -12.49 -9.36 11.20
C TRP A 29 -12.59 -8.33 12.34
N ARG A 30 -13.72 -8.26 13.07
CA ARG A 30 -13.88 -7.37 14.23
C ARG A 30 -12.95 -7.70 15.40
N ASN A 31 -12.38 -8.90 15.41
CA ASN A 31 -11.38 -9.28 16.41
C ASN A 31 -9.99 -8.74 16.07
N ARG A 32 -9.76 -8.34 14.81
CA ARG A 32 -8.48 -7.82 14.30
C ARG A 32 -8.50 -6.30 14.09
N TRP A 33 -9.68 -5.75 13.79
CA TRP A 33 -9.88 -4.33 13.51
C TRP A 33 -10.61 -3.63 14.64
N VAL A 34 -10.03 -2.54 15.15
CA VAL A 34 -10.61 -1.74 16.25
C VAL A 34 -11.04 -0.38 15.72
N GLN A 35 -12.31 0.00 15.95
CA GLN A 35 -12.81 1.33 15.60
C GLN A 35 -12.34 2.35 16.65
N SER A 36 -11.73 3.44 16.20
CA SER A 36 -11.31 4.53 17.08
C SER A 36 -12.51 5.17 17.78
N THR A 37 -12.36 5.48 19.06
CA THR A 37 -13.35 6.18 19.89
C THR A 37 -13.03 7.66 20.08
N ASN A 38 -12.03 8.18 19.36
CA ASN A 38 -11.53 9.55 19.56
C ASN A 38 -12.49 10.65 19.08
N ASP A 39 -13.37 10.35 18.11
CA ASP A 39 -14.38 11.28 17.60
C ASP A 39 -15.71 10.53 17.42
N SER A 40 -16.79 11.08 17.99
CA SER A 40 -18.12 10.49 17.89
C SER A 40 -18.74 10.61 16.49
N ARG A 41 -18.15 11.40 15.59
CA ARG A 41 -18.60 11.57 14.21
C ARG A 41 -18.05 10.51 13.26
N PHE A 42 -17.16 9.63 13.73
CA PHE A 42 -16.64 8.56 12.89
C PHE A 42 -17.76 7.61 12.47
N GLY A 43 -17.81 7.32 11.17
CA GLY A 43 -18.71 6.33 10.61
C GLY A 43 -18.36 4.91 11.07
N HIS A 44 -19.33 4.00 10.95
CA HIS A 44 -19.12 2.58 11.22
C HIS A 44 -18.69 1.85 9.96
N PHE A 45 -17.63 1.06 10.05
CA PHE A 45 -17.26 0.13 8.99
C PHE A 45 -18.26 -1.03 8.96
N ARG A 46 -18.71 -1.35 7.74
CA ARG A 46 -19.54 -2.53 7.47
C ARG A 46 -18.89 -3.33 6.36
N LEU A 47 -18.71 -4.62 6.61
CA LEU A 47 -18.23 -5.53 5.58
C LEU A 47 -19.33 -5.76 4.52
N SER A 48 -19.00 -5.54 3.26
CA SER A 48 -19.93 -5.65 2.13
C SER A 48 -19.16 -5.94 0.85
N SER A 49 -19.82 -6.59 -0.11
CA SER A 49 -19.33 -6.78 -1.47
C SER A 49 -19.81 -5.69 -2.43
N GLY A 50 -20.40 -4.61 -1.91
CA GLY A 50 -21.01 -3.57 -2.71
C GLY A 50 -22.22 -4.05 -3.54
N LYS A 51 -22.66 -3.22 -4.47
CA LYS A 51 -23.80 -3.51 -5.37
C LYS A 51 -23.39 -4.36 -6.58
N PHE A 52 -22.13 -4.28 -6.99
CA PHE A 52 -21.57 -4.97 -8.14
C PHE A 52 -20.29 -5.68 -7.69
N TYR A 53 -20.17 -6.98 -7.99
CA TYR A 53 -19.04 -7.82 -7.60
C TYR A 53 -18.83 -8.93 -8.65
N GLY A 54 -17.58 -9.38 -8.80
CA GLY A 54 -17.28 -10.62 -9.53
C GLY A 54 -17.54 -11.84 -8.65
N HIS A 55 -17.08 -11.79 -7.40
CA HIS A 55 -17.27 -12.82 -6.39
C HIS A 55 -17.74 -12.21 -5.07
N LYS A 56 -19.03 -12.43 -4.73
CA LYS A 56 -19.67 -11.85 -3.54
C LYS A 56 -18.91 -12.12 -2.24
N GLU A 57 -18.36 -13.33 -2.09
CA GLU A 57 -17.68 -13.70 -0.86
C GLU A 57 -16.27 -13.11 -0.76
N LYS A 58 -15.63 -12.78 -1.89
CA LYS A 58 -14.22 -12.39 -1.97
C LYS A 58 -14.00 -10.90 -2.21
N ASP A 59 -14.89 -10.26 -2.95
CA ASP A 59 -14.73 -8.88 -3.40
C ASP A 59 -15.25 -7.93 -2.33
N LYS A 60 -14.52 -7.81 -1.22
CA LYS A 60 -14.84 -6.94 -0.08
C LYS A 60 -13.71 -5.94 0.09
N GLY A 61 -14.03 -4.65 0.14
CA GLY A 61 -13.00 -3.63 0.19
C GLY A 61 -13.53 -2.21 0.39
N PRO A 62 -12.61 -1.23 0.52
CA PRO A 62 -12.97 0.17 0.66
C PRO A 62 -13.63 0.72 -0.62
N ASP A 63 -14.71 1.49 -0.44
CA ASP A 63 -15.43 2.19 -1.52
C ASP A 63 -15.14 3.69 -1.45
N ILE A 64 -14.94 4.33 -2.61
CA ILE A 64 -14.68 5.77 -2.72
C ILE A 64 -16.00 6.46 -3.07
N CYS A 65 -16.56 7.20 -2.13
CA CYS A 65 -17.77 8.01 -2.34
C CYS A 65 -17.43 9.50 -2.26
N GLY A 66 -17.44 10.21 -3.39
CA GLY A 66 -17.21 11.65 -3.46
C GLY A 66 -16.56 12.11 -4.77
N PHE A 67 -16.78 13.37 -5.14
CA PHE A 67 -16.29 13.93 -6.41
C PHE A 67 -14.88 14.53 -6.32
N ASP A 68 -14.42 14.88 -5.12
CA ASP A 68 -13.46 15.99 -5.00
C ASP A 68 -11.98 15.60 -4.90
N ILE A 69 -11.63 14.35 -4.58
CA ILE A 69 -10.20 13.94 -4.52
C ILE A 69 -10.00 12.54 -5.10
N LYS A 70 -9.54 12.51 -6.35
CA LYS A 70 -9.22 11.29 -7.13
C LYS A 70 -7.71 11.03 -7.18
N LYS A 71 -7.07 11.05 -6.01
CA LYS A 71 -5.61 10.91 -5.86
C LYS A 71 -5.28 9.71 -4.98
N VAL A 72 -4.29 8.92 -5.39
CA VAL A 72 -3.63 7.95 -4.51
C VAL A 72 -2.59 8.70 -3.69
N HIS A 73 -2.78 8.70 -2.37
CA HIS A 73 -1.82 9.27 -1.44
C HIS A 73 -0.81 8.22 -1.02
N VAL A 74 0.48 8.56 -1.10
CA VAL A 74 1.55 7.78 -0.47
C VAL A 74 2.29 8.73 0.47
N ILE A 75 2.03 8.55 1.77
CA ILE A 75 2.53 9.42 2.83
C ILE A 75 3.56 8.64 3.63
N LEU A 76 4.77 9.20 3.74
CA LEU A 76 5.86 8.61 4.50
C LEU A 76 6.11 9.43 5.76
N HIS A 77 6.25 8.76 6.89
CA HIS A 77 6.60 9.39 8.15
C HIS A 77 8.12 9.34 8.35
N PHE A 78 8.76 10.51 8.42
CA PHE A 78 10.20 10.65 8.60
C PHE A 78 10.51 11.88 9.45
N LYS A 79 11.38 11.71 10.47
CA LYS A 79 11.79 12.77 11.40
C LYS A 79 10.61 13.53 12.03
N ASN A 80 9.64 12.79 12.55
CA ASN A 80 8.45 13.35 13.22
C ASN A 80 7.57 14.23 12.32
N GLN A 81 7.66 14.05 11.00
CA GLN A 81 6.87 14.77 10.02
C GLN A 81 6.33 13.79 8.96
N TYR A 82 5.11 14.06 8.51
CA TYR A 82 4.50 13.36 7.38
C TYR A 82 4.85 14.07 6.08
N HIS A 83 5.36 13.31 5.11
CA HIS A 83 5.76 13.79 3.80
C HIS A 83 4.86 13.14 2.76
N GLU A 84 4.19 13.95 1.94
CA GLU A 84 3.39 13.44 0.82
C GLU A 84 4.22 13.25 -0.44
N ASN A 85 3.81 12.31 -1.28
CA ASN A 85 4.37 12.16 -2.62
C ASN A 85 4.17 13.42 -3.46
N LYS A 86 5.27 13.92 -4.05
CA LYS A 86 5.26 15.11 -4.90
C LYS A 86 4.45 14.90 -6.19
N LYS A 87 4.60 13.75 -6.82
CA LYS A 87 3.95 13.44 -8.10
C LYS A 87 2.50 12.98 -7.86
N PRO A 88 1.49 13.64 -8.46
CA PRO A 88 0.10 13.23 -8.28
C PRO A 88 -0.17 11.90 -9.02
N ILE A 89 -0.62 10.90 -8.27
CA ILE A 89 -1.01 9.59 -8.82
C ILE A 89 -2.55 9.59 -8.91
N ARG A 90 -3.08 9.44 -10.12
CA ARG A 90 -4.54 9.38 -10.32
C ARG A 90 -5.09 8.04 -9.86
N CYS A 91 -6.14 8.05 -9.05
CA CYS A 91 -6.87 6.84 -8.75
C CYS A 91 -7.74 6.43 -9.95
N LYS A 92 -8.12 5.15 -9.97
CA LYS A 92 -9.19 4.68 -10.84
C LYS A 92 -10.53 5.11 -10.26
N VAL A 93 -11.45 5.45 -11.14
CA VAL A 93 -12.71 6.16 -10.81
C VAL A 93 -13.94 5.51 -11.44
N ASP A 94 -13.76 4.32 -12.01
CA ASP A 94 -14.86 3.53 -12.51
C ASP A 94 -15.48 2.70 -11.36
N GLY A 95 -16.49 1.91 -11.69
CA GLY A 95 -17.20 1.08 -10.71
C GLY A 95 -16.56 -0.29 -10.46
N PHE A 96 -15.33 -0.53 -10.90
CA PHE A 96 -14.66 -1.82 -10.79
C PHE A 96 -13.66 -1.85 -9.63
N THR A 97 -13.33 -3.07 -9.19
CA THR A 97 -12.30 -3.30 -8.18
C THR A 97 -10.92 -3.14 -8.83
N HIS A 98 -10.06 -2.35 -8.19
CA HIS A 98 -8.68 -2.14 -8.62
C HIS A 98 -7.68 -2.53 -7.54
N LEU A 99 -6.57 -3.14 -7.95
CA LEU A 99 -5.51 -3.55 -7.04
C LEU A 99 -4.43 -2.46 -6.97
N TYR A 100 -4.26 -1.85 -5.80
CA TYR A 100 -3.19 -0.89 -5.55
C TYR A 100 -2.03 -1.58 -4.84
N THR A 101 -0.80 -1.39 -5.32
CA THR A 101 0.41 -1.97 -4.71
C THR A 101 1.45 -0.87 -4.51
N LEU A 102 2.00 -0.76 -3.31
CA LEU A 102 3.19 0.05 -3.03
C LEU A 102 4.37 -0.89 -2.75
N ILE A 103 5.46 -0.71 -3.47
CA ILE A 103 6.71 -1.42 -3.26
C ILE A 103 7.73 -0.38 -2.80
N LEU A 104 8.32 -0.61 -1.63
CA LEU A 104 9.45 0.16 -1.10
C LEU A 104 10.66 -0.77 -1.03
N ARG A 105 11.81 -0.32 -1.55
CA ARG A 105 13.03 -1.14 -1.61
C ARG A 105 14.11 -0.60 -0.65
N PRO A 106 15.03 -1.46 -0.17
CA PRO A 106 16.14 -1.05 0.69
C PRO A 106 17.10 -0.05 0.04
N ASP A 107 17.16 -0.02 -1.29
CA ASP A 107 17.96 0.95 -2.08
C ASP A 107 17.29 2.34 -2.17
N LEU A 108 16.24 2.58 -1.39
CA LEU A 108 15.44 3.81 -1.37
C LEU A 108 14.71 4.11 -2.68
N SER A 109 14.46 3.10 -3.52
CA SER A 109 13.54 3.19 -4.64
C SER A 109 12.12 2.75 -4.26
N TYR A 110 11.14 3.21 -5.03
CA TYR A 110 9.75 2.81 -4.90
C TYR A 110 9.10 2.51 -6.24
N ASP A 111 7.99 1.78 -6.19
CA ASP A 111 7.10 1.50 -7.33
C ASP A 111 5.65 1.43 -6.83
N VAL A 112 4.77 2.23 -7.44
CA VAL A 112 3.33 2.20 -7.22
C VAL A 112 2.68 1.57 -8.43
N LYS A 113 1.93 0.50 -8.18
CA LYS A 113 1.20 -0.23 -9.21
C LYS A 113 -0.29 -0.12 -9.02
N ILE A 114 -1.00 -0.08 -10.14
CA ILE A 114 -2.45 -0.23 -10.21
C ILE A 114 -2.71 -1.37 -11.19
N ASP A 115 -3.47 -2.38 -10.76
CA ASP A 115 -3.79 -3.58 -11.54
C ASP A 115 -2.54 -4.31 -12.06
N GLY A 116 -1.49 -4.35 -11.23
CA GLY A 116 -0.20 -4.96 -11.54
C GLY A 116 0.70 -4.14 -12.48
N GLN A 117 0.22 -3.03 -13.04
CA GLN A 117 1.00 -2.15 -13.91
C GLN A 117 1.68 -1.05 -13.11
N SER A 118 2.97 -0.81 -13.33
CA SER A 118 3.70 0.32 -12.71
C SER A 118 3.18 1.64 -13.26
N ILE A 119 2.65 2.48 -12.38
CA ILE A 119 2.09 3.79 -12.72
C ILE A 119 3.02 4.91 -12.28
N GLU A 120 3.80 4.69 -11.21
CA GLU A 120 4.80 5.63 -10.74
C GLU A 120 5.98 4.89 -10.12
N SER A 121 7.20 5.33 -10.40
CA SER A 121 8.40 4.77 -9.77
C SER A 121 9.51 5.80 -9.73
N GLY A 122 10.43 5.63 -8.77
CA GLY A 122 11.53 6.57 -8.62
C GLY A 122 12.28 6.38 -7.32
N SER A 123 12.87 7.46 -6.84
CA SER A 123 13.62 7.51 -5.60
C SER A 123 12.81 8.21 -4.52
N ILE A 124 12.71 7.55 -3.36
CA ILE A 124 12.01 8.05 -2.18
C ILE A 124 12.60 9.38 -1.73
N GLU A 125 13.93 9.53 -1.76
CA GLU A 125 14.59 10.72 -1.25
C GLU A 125 14.27 11.99 -2.06
N TYR A 126 14.07 11.87 -3.36
CA TYR A 126 13.75 13.00 -4.24
C TYR A 126 12.24 13.26 -4.32
N ASP A 127 11.43 12.21 -4.47
CA ASP A 127 9.98 12.37 -4.66
C ASP A 127 9.23 12.73 -3.36
N TRP A 128 9.87 12.59 -2.20
CA TRP A 128 9.41 13.09 -0.89
C TRP A 128 10.27 14.23 -0.32
N ASN A 129 11.23 14.78 -1.08
CA ASN A 129 12.14 15.84 -0.65
C ASN A 129 12.89 15.56 0.67
N LEU A 130 13.31 14.32 0.91
CA LEU A 130 14.00 13.92 2.15
C LEU A 130 15.50 14.25 2.14
N THR A 131 16.06 14.56 0.95
CA THR A 131 17.49 14.90 0.78
C THR A 131 17.89 16.20 1.46
N SER A 132 17.02 17.21 1.45
CA SER A 132 17.25 18.48 2.17
C SER A 132 17.27 18.26 3.68
N LEU A 133 16.43 17.37 4.19
CA LEU A 133 16.33 17.07 5.63
C LEU A 133 17.57 16.39 6.19
N LYS A 134 18.37 15.69 5.37
CA LYS A 134 19.65 15.12 5.84
C LYS A 134 20.67 16.20 6.20
N LYS A 135 20.70 17.31 5.45
CA LYS A 135 21.66 18.41 5.64
C LYS A 135 21.40 19.26 6.88
N GLU A 136 20.15 19.35 7.33
CA GLU A 136 19.79 20.17 8.50
C GLU A 136 20.13 19.51 9.85
N THR A 137 20.44 18.21 9.88
CA THR A 137 20.74 17.47 11.14
C THR A 137 22.20 17.11 11.35
N SER A 138 23.14 17.54 10.50
CA SER A 138 24.57 17.46 10.81
C SER A 138 25.01 18.79 11.41
N PRO A 139 25.33 18.88 12.71
CA PRO A 139 26.24 19.92 13.18
C PRO A 139 27.53 19.77 12.38
N ALA A 140 28.06 20.87 11.85
CA ALA A 140 29.39 20.86 11.27
C ALA A 140 30.38 20.41 12.35
N GLU A 141 30.99 19.24 12.16
CA GLU A 141 32.25 18.86 12.81
C GLU A 141 33.43 19.52 12.09
#